data_AF-A0A351NF63-F1
#
_entry.id   AF-A0A351NF63-F1
#
_cell.length_a   1.000
_cell.length_b   1.000
_cell.length_c   1.000
_cell.angle_alpha   90.00
_cell.angle_beta   90.00
_cell.angle_gamma   90.00
#
_symmetry.space_group_name_H-M   'P 1'
#
loop_
_entity.id
_entity.type
_entity.pdbx_description
1 polymer ?
#
loop_
_entity_poly.entity_id
_entity_poly.type
_entity_poly.pdbx_seq_one_letter_code
_entity_poly.pdbx_strand_id
1 'polypeptide(L)'
;MNKKHFISAAALCLCTPLMLVVCCKRAQDISDRPCDIYAAHGTPCVAAHSTTRLLNSAYNGPLYRVIRESDGTCLDVTADSRGYAFSELQDEFCKGTVCR
;
A
#
# COMPACT_ATOMS: atom_id res chain seq x y z
N MET A 1 -45.19 -32.25 30.29
CA MET A 1 -43.89 -31.97 30.96
C MET A 1 -43.55 -30.50 30.67
N ASN A 2 -44.13 -29.51 31.37
CA ASN A 2 -43.70 -28.91 32.66
C ASN A 2 -42.23 -28.47 32.64
N LYS A 3 -41.80 -27.21 32.82
CA LYS A 3 -42.38 -25.94 33.38
C LYS A 3 -41.57 -24.78 32.73
N LYS A 4 -42.16 -23.70 32.16
CA LYS A 4 -42.48 -22.38 32.78
C LYS A 4 -41.40 -21.94 33.80
N HIS A 5 -40.72 -20.80 33.72
CA HIS A 5 -41.17 -19.40 33.91
C HIS A 5 -39.96 -18.51 33.51
N PHE A 6 -40.05 -17.49 32.66
CA PHE A 6 -40.75 -16.21 32.86
C PHE A 6 -40.30 -15.48 34.13
N ILE A 7 -39.17 -14.76 34.08
CA ILE A 7 -38.94 -13.56 34.90
C ILE A 7 -38.31 -12.47 34.02
N SER A 8 -39.12 -11.43 33.81
CA SER A 8 -38.78 -10.09 33.35
C SER A 8 -38.00 -9.35 34.42
N ALA A 9 -37.03 -8.51 34.05
CA ALA A 9 -37.01 -7.09 34.45
C ALA A 9 -35.65 -6.45 34.16
N ALA A 10 -35.72 -5.36 33.40
CA ALA A 10 -34.88 -4.17 33.42
C ALA A 10 -33.69 -4.16 34.42
N ALA A 11 -32.48 -4.29 33.89
CA ALA A 11 -31.29 -3.66 34.47
C ALA A 11 -30.72 -2.71 33.41
N LEU A 12 -31.19 -1.47 33.48
CA LEU A 12 -30.67 -0.32 32.73
C LEU A 12 -29.22 -0.09 33.20
N CYS A 13 -28.27 -0.78 32.58
CA CYS A 13 -26.84 -0.60 32.86
C CYS A 13 -26.35 0.65 32.12
N LEU A 14 -26.67 1.81 32.68
CA LEU A 14 -26.03 3.10 32.40
C LEU A 14 -24.58 3.06 32.90
N CYS A 15 -23.67 2.39 32.19
CA CYS A 15 -22.23 2.46 32.43
C CYS A 15 -21.44 1.77 31.30
N THR A 16 -21.24 2.45 30.17
CA THR A 16 -19.97 2.40 29.43
C THR A 16 -19.84 3.63 28.53
N PRO A 17 -19.31 4.77 29.04
CA PRO A 17 -18.80 5.84 28.19
C PRO A 17 -17.40 5.43 27.63
N LEU A 18 -17.30 4.25 26.99
CA LEU A 18 -16.05 3.72 26.42
C LEU A 18 -16.25 3.04 25.06
N MET A 19 -17.35 3.35 24.36
CA MET A 19 -17.63 2.90 23.00
C MET A 19 -17.52 4.06 21.99
N LEU A 20 -16.58 4.99 22.20
CA LEU A 20 -16.31 6.12 21.28
C LEU A 20 -14.88 6.17 20.73
N VAL A 21 -14.11 5.07 20.81
CA VAL A 21 -12.72 5.05 20.30
C VAL A 21 -12.40 3.79 19.48
N VAL A 22 -13.37 3.26 18.71
CA VAL A 22 -13.12 2.11 17.81
C VAL A 22 -13.81 2.32 16.46
N CYS A 23 -13.38 3.34 15.71
CA CYS A 23 -13.67 3.39 14.27
C CYS A 23 -12.48 3.88 13.44
N CYS A 24 -11.57 4.68 14.00
CA CYS A 24 -10.40 5.16 13.26
C CYS A 24 -9.16 4.28 13.46
N LYS A 25 -9.28 2.97 13.21
CA LYS A 25 -8.13 2.26 12.64
C LYS A 25 -8.21 2.50 11.14
N ARG A 26 -7.56 3.56 10.65
CA ARG A 26 -7.01 3.47 9.29
C ARG A 26 -6.00 2.32 9.37
N ALA A 27 -6.41 1.14 8.93
CA ALA A 27 -5.42 0.22 8.37
C ALA A 27 -4.60 1.08 7.39
N GLN A 28 -3.28 1.05 7.53
CA GLN A 28 -2.43 1.44 6.42
C GLN A 28 -2.80 0.45 5.33
N ASP A 29 -3.79 0.83 4.54
CA ASP A 29 -4.20 0.06 3.39
C ASP A 29 -2.95 0.05 2.52
N ILE A 30 -2.33 -1.13 2.41
CA ILE A 30 -1.51 -1.40 1.24
C ILE A 30 -2.53 -1.43 0.12
N SER A 31 -2.93 -0.23 -0.32
CA SER A 31 -4.01 -0.05 -1.27
C SER A 31 -3.68 -0.92 -2.47
N ASP A 32 -4.65 -1.76 -2.84
CA ASP A 32 -4.56 -2.60 -4.01
C ASP A 32 -4.04 -1.74 -5.17
N ARG A 33 -2.95 -2.21 -5.77
CA ARG A 33 -2.36 -1.58 -6.95
C ARG A 33 -3.04 -2.13 -8.20
N PRO A 34 -2.89 -1.50 -9.37
CA PRO A 34 -3.58 -1.92 -10.59
C PRO A 34 -3.51 -3.42 -10.89
N CYS A 35 -2.34 -4.05 -10.72
CA CYS A 35 -2.18 -5.49 -10.97
C CYS A 35 -2.79 -6.39 -9.89
N ASP A 36 -2.97 -5.88 -8.67
CA ASP A 36 -3.68 -6.60 -7.60
C ASP A 36 -5.17 -6.68 -7.94
N ILE A 37 -5.74 -5.55 -8.42
CA ILE A 37 -7.13 -5.47 -8.90
C ILE A 37 -7.34 -6.41 -10.10
N TYR A 38 -6.45 -6.36 -11.09
CA TYR A 38 -6.53 -7.24 -12.25
C TYR A 38 -6.47 -8.74 -11.88
N ALA A 39 -5.62 -9.10 -10.93
CA ALA A 39 -5.54 -10.47 -10.42
C ALA A 39 -6.82 -10.90 -9.68
N ALA A 40 -7.41 -10.01 -8.86
CA ALA A 40 -8.65 -10.28 -8.14
C ALA A 40 -9.85 -10.59 -9.06
N HIS A 41 -9.82 -10.11 -10.30
CA HIS A 41 -10.85 -10.35 -11.32
C HIS A 41 -10.50 -11.43 -12.35
N GLY A 42 -9.46 -12.23 -12.10
CA GLY A 42 -9.11 -13.37 -12.95
C GLY A 42 -8.38 -13.01 -14.26
N THR A 43 -7.94 -11.77 -14.41
CA THR A 43 -7.16 -11.29 -15.56
C THR A 43 -5.81 -10.72 -15.12
N PRO A 44 -4.92 -11.53 -14.52
CA PRO A 44 -3.69 -11.03 -13.90
C PRO A 44 -2.76 -10.36 -14.92
N CYS A 45 -2.02 -9.34 -14.46
CA CYS A 45 -0.94 -8.74 -15.25
C CYS A 45 0.12 -9.79 -15.61
N VAL A 46 0.43 -9.95 -16.90
CA VAL A 46 1.56 -10.78 -17.37
C VAL A 46 2.86 -9.98 -17.49
N ALA A 47 2.76 -8.65 -17.52
CA ALA A 47 3.87 -7.71 -17.46
C ALA A 47 3.36 -6.38 -16.87
N ALA A 48 4.21 -5.67 -16.13
CA ALA A 48 3.87 -4.40 -15.51
C ALA A 48 5.10 -3.47 -15.55
N HIS A 49 4.96 -2.31 -16.21
CA HIS A 49 6.04 -1.34 -16.39
C HIS A 49 5.59 0.03 -15.90
N SER A 50 6.40 0.67 -15.06
CA SER A 50 6.11 2.00 -14.53
C SER A 50 7.38 2.61 -13.94
N THR A 51 7.71 3.83 -14.38
CA THR A 51 8.81 4.62 -13.80
C THR A 51 8.35 5.50 -12.62
N THR A 52 7.06 5.55 -12.33
CA THR A 52 6.50 6.54 -11.38
C THR A 52 5.99 5.94 -10.08
N ARG A 53 5.51 4.69 -10.12
CA ARG A 53 4.86 4.03 -8.98
C ARG A 53 4.77 2.51 -9.13
N LEU A 54 4.59 1.82 -8.02
CA LEU A 54 4.27 0.40 -7.95
C LEU A 54 2.92 0.09 -8.64
N LEU A 55 2.92 -0.97 -9.44
CA LEU A 55 1.71 -1.53 -10.06
C LEU A 55 1.21 -2.81 -9.36
N ASN A 56 2.01 -3.41 -8.49
CA ASN A 56 1.69 -4.56 -7.66
C ASN A 56 2.17 -4.26 -6.23
N SER A 57 1.32 -4.47 -5.23
CA SER A 57 1.62 -4.15 -3.83
C SER A 57 2.71 -5.04 -3.21
N ALA A 58 2.91 -6.25 -3.71
CA ALA A 58 3.94 -7.18 -3.27
C ALA A 58 5.29 -6.99 -3.99
N TYR A 59 5.38 -6.09 -4.97
CA TYR A 59 6.62 -5.82 -5.68
C TYR A 59 7.58 -4.97 -4.84
N ASN A 60 8.77 -5.52 -4.56
CA ASN A 60 9.81 -4.88 -3.74
C ASN A 60 11.12 -4.61 -4.51
N GLY A 61 11.11 -4.74 -5.84
CA GLY A 61 12.27 -4.51 -6.70
C GLY A 61 12.39 -3.05 -7.16
N PRO A 62 13.40 -2.75 -8.01
CA PRO A 62 13.55 -1.43 -8.62
C PRO A 62 12.49 -1.17 -9.69
N LEU A 63 11.95 0.05 -9.72
CA LEU A 63 10.97 0.46 -10.74
C LEU A 63 11.62 0.60 -12.12
N TYR A 64 12.82 1.15 -12.16
CA TYR A 64 13.61 1.35 -13.37
C TYR A 64 15.08 1.54 -13.03
N ARG A 65 15.92 1.55 -14.07
CA ARG A 65 17.34 1.83 -14.01
C ARG A 65 17.65 3.05 -14.84
N VAL A 66 18.52 3.91 -14.33
CA VAL A 66 19.13 5.00 -15.09
C VAL A 66 20.62 4.72 -15.33
N ILE A 67 21.13 5.18 -16.46
CA ILE A 67 22.53 5.17 -16.82
C ILE A 67 22.99 6.60 -16.95
N ARG A 68 24.04 6.95 -16.21
CA ARG A 68 24.65 8.29 -16.25
C ARG A 68 25.59 8.38 -17.43
N GLU A 69 25.39 9.35 -18.31
CA GLU A 69 26.17 9.42 -19.56
C GLU A 69 27.63 9.77 -19.34
N SER A 70 27.96 10.53 -18.27
CA SER A 70 29.33 10.96 -17.99
C SER A 70 30.31 9.81 -17.70
N ASP A 71 29.83 8.72 -17.12
CA ASP A 71 30.68 7.63 -16.62
C ASP A 71 30.14 6.22 -16.92
N GLY A 72 28.96 6.11 -17.54
CA GLY A 72 28.33 4.83 -17.87
C GLY A 72 27.83 4.05 -16.64
N THR A 73 27.88 4.64 -15.44
CA THR A 73 27.42 3.98 -14.22
C THR A 73 25.90 3.85 -14.21
N CYS A 74 25.41 2.82 -13.52
CA CYS A 74 23.99 2.51 -13.41
C CYS A 74 23.48 2.76 -11.98
N LEU A 75 22.24 3.24 -11.87
CA LEU A 75 21.49 3.28 -10.61
C LEU A 75 20.11 2.66 -10.80
N ASP A 76 19.76 1.76 -9.90
CA ASP A 76 18.42 1.21 -9.77
C ASP A 76 17.58 2.12 -8.85
N VAL A 77 16.46 2.65 -9.37
CA VAL A 77 15.56 3.52 -8.62
C VAL A 77 14.42 2.70 -8.03
N THR A 78 14.31 2.68 -6.71
CA THR A 78 13.29 1.93 -5.97
C THR A 78 12.07 2.79 -5.64
N ALA A 79 11.03 2.15 -5.11
CA ALA A 79 9.87 2.86 -4.58
C ALA A 79 10.09 3.29 -3.12
N ASP A 80 9.48 4.41 -2.73
CA ASP A 80 9.37 4.86 -1.35
C ASP A 80 8.33 4.04 -0.55
N SER A 81 8.15 4.37 0.72
CA SER A 81 7.16 3.70 1.59
C SER A 81 5.70 3.89 1.14
N ARG A 82 5.44 4.83 0.22
CA ARG A 82 4.11 5.11 -0.34
C ARG A 82 3.93 4.44 -1.69
N GLY A 83 4.96 3.80 -2.23
CA GLY A 83 4.96 3.09 -3.50
C GLY A 83 5.14 4.00 -4.72
N TYR A 84 5.68 5.20 -4.56
CA TYR A 84 6.10 6.08 -5.66
C TYR A 84 7.60 5.97 -5.87
N ALA A 85 8.09 6.28 -7.08
CA ALA A 85 9.52 6.31 -7.34
C ALA A 85 10.23 7.28 -6.39
N PHE A 86 11.34 6.84 -5.81
CA PHE A 86 12.16 7.69 -4.96
C PHE A 86 13.06 8.58 -5.85
N SER A 87 12.44 9.60 -6.45
CA SER A 87 13.03 10.46 -7.49
C SER A 87 14.32 11.17 -7.06
N GLU A 88 14.46 11.49 -5.78
CA GLU A 88 15.63 12.16 -5.22
C GLU A 88 16.91 11.33 -5.41
N LEU A 89 16.81 9.99 -5.46
CA LEU A 89 17.94 9.12 -5.79
C LEU A 89 18.43 9.34 -7.22
N GLN A 90 17.50 9.47 -8.18
CA GLN A 90 17.83 9.78 -9.57
C GLN A 90 18.41 11.19 -9.68
N ASP A 91 17.78 12.19 -9.06
CA ASP A 91 18.19 13.58 -9.20
C ASP A 91 19.63 13.81 -8.71
N GLU A 92 19.99 13.25 -7.55
CA GLU A 92 21.37 13.37 -7.04
C GLU A 92 22.36 12.56 -7.90
N PHE A 93 21.96 11.39 -8.38
CA PHE A 93 22.81 10.57 -9.25
C PHE A 93 23.06 11.24 -10.61
N CYS A 94 22.05 11.88 -11.20
CA CYS A 94 22.13 12.52 -12.51
C CYS A 94 22.64 13.97 -12.45
N LYS A 95 22.97 14.47 -11.25
CA LYS A 95 23.40 15.85 -11.05
C LYS A 95 24.62 16.20 -11.89
N GLY A 96 24.51 17.32 -12.61
CA GLY A 96 25.60 17.86 -13.44
C GLY A 96 25.87 17.07 -14.73
N THR A 97 24.97 16.16 -15.12
CA THR A 97 25.10 15.36 -16.34
C THR A 97 23.73 14.92 -16.85
N VAL A 98 23.70 14.08 -17.88
CA VAL A 98 22.48 13.52 -18.48
C VAL A 98 22.34 12.06 -18.05
N CYS A 99 21.09 11.64 -17.83
CA CYS A 99 20.73 10.26 -17.59
C CYS A 99 19.74 9.77 -18.65
N ARG A 100 19.83 8.48 -18.94
CA ARG A 100 18.89 7.74 -19.79
C ARG A 100 18.44 6.44 -19.13
#